data_AF-A0A7S0XQC8-F1
#
_entry.id   AF-A0A7S0XQC8-F1
#
_cell.length_a   1.000
_cell.length_b   1.000
_cell.length_c   1.000
_cell.angle_alpha   90.00
_cell.angle_beta   90.00
_cell.angle_gamma   90.00
#
_symmetry.space_group_name_H-M   'P 1'
#
loop_
_entity.id
_entity.type
_entity.pdbx_description
1 polymer ?
#
loop_
_entity_poly.entity_id
_entity_poly.type
_entity_poly.pdbx_seq_one_letter_code
_entity_poly.pdbx_strand_id
1 'polypeptide(L)'
;EYLCEMGGKRLVMAVANNGWSCAHSAAANGHVEALRLLCDVGGKDLLMMVREDGLSCAHYAAQNGHVEALGLLCDVGGKDLLMMVREDGLSCAHYAAQNGHVEALRLLCDVGG
;
A
#
# COMPACT_ATOMS: atom_id res chain seq x y z
N GLU A 1 -2.42 -13.52 26.20
CA GLU A 1 -2.64 -13.31 24.76
C GLU A 1 -2.49 -11.84 24.36
N TYR A 2 -3.18 -10.90 25.01
CA TYR A 2 -3.11 -9.45 24.71
C TYR A 2 -1.69 -8.84 24.60
N LEU A 3 -0.75 -9.22 25.48
CA LEU A 3 0.65 -8.74 25.42
C LEU A 3 1.45 -9.30 24.24
N CYS A 4 1.12 -10.50 23.77
CA CYS A 4 1.75 -11.10 22.58
C CYS A 4 1.22 -10.44 21.29
N GLU A 5 -0.08 -10.17 21.21
CA GLU A 5 -0.67 -9.40 20.10
C GLU A 5 -0.12 -7.98 20.02
N MET A 6 0.01 -7.29 21.16
CA MET A 6 0.61 -5.95 21.21
C MET A 6 2.08 -5.95 20.81
N GLY A 7 2.83 -7.02 21.15
CA GLY A 7 4.21 -7.21 20.70
C GLY A 7 4.29 -7.38 19.18
N GLY A 8 3.39 -8.18 18.59
CA GLY A 8 3.29 -8.37 17.14
C GLY A 8 2.92 -7.08 16.42
N LYS A 9 1.90 -6.35 16.91
CA LYS A 9 1.50 -5.05 16.35
C LYS A 9 2.65 -4.05 16.38
N ARG A 10 3.37 -3.94 17.48
CA ARG A 10 4.52 -3.03 17.58
C ARG A 10 5.62 -3.36 16.56
N LEU A 11 5.86 -4.65 16.30
CA LEU A 11 6.86 -5.07 15.32
C LEU A 11 6.45 -4.71 13.89
N VAL A 12 5.20 -4.97 13.49
CA VAL A 12 4.73 -4.66 12.12
C VAL A 12 4.56 -3.16 11.89
N MET A 13 4.27 -2.38 12.94
CA MET A 13 4.20 -0.91 12.90
C MET A 13 5.58 -0.23 12.86
N ALA A 14 6.68 -0.98 13.00
CA ALA A 14 8.01 -0.42 12.88
C ALA A 14 8.32 -0.02 11.43
N VAL A 15 9.03 1.09 11.28
CA VAL A 15 9.47 1.62 9.99
C VAL A 15 10.98 1.84 9.99
N ALA A 16 11.60 1.72 8.83
CA ALA A 16 12.99 2.12 8.63
C ALA A 16 13.12 3.65 8.69
N ASN A 17 14.36 4.16 8.70
CA ASN A 17 14.64 5.59 8.84
C ASN A 17 13.94 6.47 7.79
N ASN A 18 13.68 5.94 6.59
CA ASN A 18 12.99 6.65 5.50
C ASN A 18 11.46 6.46 5.49
N GLY A 19 10.89 5.92 6.56
CA GLY A 19 9.46 5.57 6.65
C GLY A 19 9.08 4.26 5.94
N TRP A 20 10.04 3.46 5.46
CA TRP A 20 9.74 2.18 4.81
C TRP A 20 9.18 1.16 5.82
N SER A 21 7.91 0.80 5.66
CA SER A 21 7.22 -0.21 6.47
C SER A 21 7.19 -1.58 5.79
N CYS A 22 6.82 -2.62 6.55
CA CYS A 22 6.59 -3.96 5.98
C CYS A 22 5.47 -3.99 4.93
N ALA A 23 4.47 -3.10 5.01
CA ALA A 23 3.42 -2.97 4.01
C ALA A 23 3.96 -2.46 2.66
N HIS A 24 4.96 -1.57 2.67
CA HIS A 24 5.65 -1.13 1.46
C HIS A 24 6.35 -2.31 0.78
N SER A 25 7.10 -3.13 1.53
CA SER A 25 7.75 -4.33 1.00
C SER A 25 6.74 -5.32 0.40
N ALA A 26 5.66 -5.61 1.12
CA ALA A 26 4.66 -6.58 0.67
C ALA A 26 3.94 -6.10 -0.61
N ALA A 27 3.54 -4.83 -0.65
CA ALA A 27 2.90 -4.23 -1.82
C ALA A 27 3.84 -4.14 -3.03
N ALA A 28 5.10 -3.73 -2.82
CA ALA A 28 6.11 -3.63 -3.88
C ALA A 28 6.44 -4.98 -4.53
N ASN A 29 6.19 -6.10 -3.84
CA ASN A 29 6.41 -7.46 -4.37
C ASN A 29 5.10 -8.22 -4.67
N GLY A 30 3.94 -7.55 -4.56
CA GLY A 30 2.64 -8.16 -4.84
C GLY A 30 2.25 -9.29 -3.88
N HIS A 31 2.76 -9.29 -2.65
CA HIS A 31 2.49 -10.33 -1.66
C HIS A 31 1.15 -10.10 -0.95
N VAL A 32 0.06 -10.48 -1.62
CA VAL A 32 -1.33 -10.27 -1.18
C VAL A 32 -1.60 -10.84 0.21
N GLU A 33 -1.23 -12.11 0.46
CA GLU A 33 -1.49 -12.74 1.77
C GLU A 33 -0.71 -12.08 2.91
N ALA A 34 0.50 -11.58 2.64
CA ALA A 34 1.25 -10.81 3.61
C ALA A 34 0.54 -9.47 3.91
N LEU A 35 0.06 -8.75 2.89
CA LEU A 35 -0.71 -7.52 3.09
C LEU A 35 -1.98 -7.75 3.92
N ARG A 36 -2.68 -8.87 3.70
CA ARG A 36 -3.87 -9.24 4.48
C ARG A 36 -3.52 -9.44 5.95
N LEU A 37 -2.51 -10.27 6.23
CA LEU A 37 -2.02 -10.51 7.59
C LEU A 37 -1.56 -9.20 8.27
N LEU A 38 -0.85 -8.35 7.53
CA LEU A 38 -0.40 -7.05 8.03
C LEU A 38 -1.57 -6.13 8.36
N CYS A 39 -2.64 -6.15 7.57
CA CYS A 39 -3.86 -5.40 7.88
C CYS A 39 -4.57 -5.96 9.12
N ASP A 40 -4.64 -7.28 9.28
CA ASP A 40 -5.28 -7.92 10.43
C ASP A 40 -4.56 -7.58 11.75
N VAL A 41 -3.23 -7.48 11.73
CA VAL A 41 -2.41 -7.19 12.92
C VAL A 41 -2.19 -5.68 13.14
N GLY A 42 -1.82 -4.96 12.09
CA GLY A 42 -1.46 -3.53 12.13
C GLY A 42 -2.64 -2.59 11.95
N GLY A 43 -3.72 -3.07 11.33
CA GLY A 43 -4.88 -2.26 10.93
C GLY A 43 -4.60 -1.38 9.72
N LYS A 44 -5.60 -0.56 9.37
CA LYS A 44 -5.54 0.42 8.27
C LYS A 44 -4.41 1.44 8.47
N ASP A 45 -4.09 1.81 9.71
CA ASP A 45 -3.02 2.78 10.01
C ASP A 45 -1.67 2.36 9.42
N LEU A 46 -1.35 1.06 9.43
CA LEU A 46 -0.12 0.52 8.83
C LEU A 46 -0.09 0.71 7.30
N LEU A 47 -1.23 0.51 6.64
CA LEU A 47 -1.33 0.61 5.17
C LEU A 47 -1.30 2.07 4.70
N MET A 48 -1.82 2.99 5.53
CA MET A 48 -1.87 4.43 5.27
C MET A 48 -0.54 5.13 5.53
N MET A 49 0.48 4.43 6.03
CA MET A 49 1.82 5.01 6.21
C MET A 49 2.41 5.43 4.86
N VAL A 50 3.12 6.54 4.89
CA VAL A 50 3.87 7.08 3.75
C VAL A 50 5.35 7.22 4.10
N ARG A 51 6.20 6.97 3.12
CA ARG A 51 7.64 7.27 3.19
C ARG A 51 7.89 8.79 3.24
N GLU A 52 9.12 9.16 3.55
CA GLU A 52 9.58 10.56 3.51
C GLU A 52 9.40 11.23 2.13
N ASP A 53 9.42 10.45 1.04
CA ASP A 53 9.17 10.95 -0.33
C ASP A 53 7.67 11.00 -0.70
N GLY A 54 6.79 10.74 0.26
CA GLY A 54 5.33 10.77 0.10
C GLY A 54 4.73 9.53 -0.55
N LEU A 55 5.54 8.50 -0.85
CA LEU A 55 5.03 7.26 -1.45
C LEU A 55 4.39 6.35 -0.40
N SER A 56 3.17 5.89 -0.68
CA SER A 56 2.47 4.86 0.09
C SER A 56 2.72 3.46 -0.47
N CYS A 57 2.30 2.42 0.25
CA CYS A 57 2.37 1.04 -0.25
C CYS A 57 1.60 0.84 -1.57
N ALA A 58 0.46 1.54 -1.77
CA ALA A 58 -0.32 1.47 -3.00
C ALA A 58 0.44 2.04 -4.22
N HIS A 59 1.25 3.09 -4.04
CA HIS A 59 2.09 3.61 -5.11
C HIS A 59 3.07 2.57 -5.63
N TYR A 60 3.67 1.76 -4.73
CA TYR A 60 4.59 0.69 -5.13
C TYR A 60 3.88 -0.48 -5.80
N ALA A 61 2.70 -0.87 -5.30
CA ALA A 61 1.89 -1.88 -5.99
C ALA A 61 1.53 -1.44 -7.41
N ALA A 62 1.17 -0.16 -7.60
CA ALA A 62 0.87 0.41 -8.92
C ALA A 62 2.11 0.54 -9.81
N GLN A 63 3.24 1.00 -9.26
CA GLN A 63 4.52 1.12 -9.97
C GLN A 63 4.99 -0.22 -10.53
N ASN A 64 4.74 -1.33 -9.82
CA ASN A 64 5.14 -2.68 -10.23
C ASN A 64 3.99 -3.50 -10.84
N GLY A 65 2.81 -2.90 -11.04
CA GLY A 65 1.69 -3.53 -11.74
C GLY A 65 0.98 -4.66 -10.98
N HIS A 66 1.09 -4.69 -9.65
CA HIS A 66 0.48 -5.72 -8.81
C HIS A 66 -1.02 -5.47 -8.59
N VAL A 67 -1.82 -5.82 -9.59
CA VAL A 67 -3.29 -5.59 -9.61
C VAL A 67 -4.00 -6.23 -8.43
N GLU A 68 -3.67 -7.49 -8.08
CA GLU A 68 -4.30 -8.17 -6.94
C GLU A 68 -3.97 -7.50 -5.61
N ALA A 69 -2.74 -6.99 -5.45
CA ALA A 69 -2.36 -6.22 -4.27
C ALA A 69 -3.12 -4.89 -4.21
N LEU A 70 -3.29 -4.19 -5.34
CA LEU A 70 -4.11 -2.97 -5.40
C LEU A 70 -5.58 -3.24 -5.04
N GLY A 71 -6.15 -4.33 -5.55
CA GLY A 71 -7.50 -4.77 -5.22
C GLY A 71 -7.65 -5.01 -3.73
N LEU A 72 -6.76 -5.81 -3.14
CA LEU A 72 -6.77 -6.05 -1.69
C LEU A 72 -6.63 -4.75 -0.90
N LEU A 73 -5.67 -3.89 -1.25
CA LEU A 73 -5.45 -2.61 -0.57
C LEU A 73 -6.68 -1.71 -0.64
N CYS A 74 -7.43 -1.74 -1.75
CA CYS A 74 -8.71 -1.04 -1.86
C CYS A 74 -9.77 -1.64 -0.93
N ASP A 75 -9.88 -2.97 -0.89
CA ASP A 75 -10.87 -3.68 -0.08
C ASP A 75 -10.66 -3.46 1.43
N VAL A 76 -9.41 -3.50 1.90
CA VAL A 76 -9.10 -3.42 3.35
C VAL A 76 -8.71 -2.01 3.80
N GLY A 77 -8.04 -1.24 2.93
CA GLY A 77 -7.59 0.13 3.20
C GLY A 77 -8.58 1.21 2.76
N GLY A 78 -9.53 0.86 1.90
CA GLY A 78 -10.47 1.79 1.29
C GLY A 78 -9.88 2.55 0.10
N LYS A 79 -10.77 3.20 -0.67
CA LYS A 79 -10.41 3.93 -1.90
C LYS A 79 -9.38 5.05 -1.67
N ASP A 80 -9.44 5.74 -0.54
CA ASP A 80 -8.55 6.86 -0.21
C ASP A 80 -7.07 6.48 -0.31
N LEU A 81 -6.71 5.23 0.00
CA LEU A 81 -5.35 4.74 -0.08
C LEU A 81 -4.82 4.72 -1.53
N LEU A 82 -5.68 4.36 -2.49
CA LEU A 82 -5.35 4.34 -3.91
C LEU A 82 -5.39 5.76 -4.52
N MET A 83 -6.16 6.66 -3.92
CA MET A 83 -6.29 8.07 -4.33
C MET A 83 -5.22 8.99 -3.76
N MET A 84 -4.30 8.49 -2.92
CA MET A 84 -3.21 9.31 -2.39
C MET A 84 -2.37 9.91 -3.51
N VAL A 85 -1.97 11.16 -3.30
CA VAL A 85 -1.15 11.93 -4.24
C VAL A 85 0.03 12.53 -3.47
N ARG A 86 1.22 12.39 -4.04
CA ARG A 86 2.45 13.02 -3.54
C ARG A 86 2.36 14.54 -3.66
N GLU A 87 3.24 15.25 -2.95
CA GLU A 87 3.32 16.71 -3.02
C GLU A 87 3.62 17.23 -4.45
N ASP A 88 4.32 16.45 -5.26
CA ASP A 88 4.62 16.75 -6.67
C ASP A 88 3.47 16.39 -7.63
N GLY A 89 2.32 15.97 -7.11
CA GLY A 89 1.13 15.64 -7.91
C GLY A 89 1.11 14.21 -8.45
N LEU A 90 2.13 13.39 -8.17
CA LEU A 90 2.19 12.02 -8.66
C LEU A 90 1.30 11.10 -7.80
N SER A 91 0.41 10.38 -8.48
CA SER A 91 -0.54 9.42 -7.90
C SER A 91 -0.20 7.98 -8.33
N CYS A 92 -0.86 6.99 -7.73
CA CYS A 92 -0.75 5.59 -8.14
C CYS A 92 -0.94 5.40 -9.67
N ALA A 93 -1.90 6.12 -10.26
CA ALA A 93 -2.18 6.05 -11.70
C ALA A 93 -1.02 6.56 -12.57
N HIS A 94 -0.31 7.61 -12.12
CA HIS A 94 0.88 8.11 -12.81
C HIS A 94 1.97 7.03 -12.86
N TYR A 95 2.21 6.31 -11.75
CA TYR A 95 3.20 5.24 -11.71
C TYR A 95 2.81 4.02 -12.54
N ALA A 96 1.55 3.60 -12.49
CA ALA A 96 1.06 2.51 -13.35
C ALA A 96 1.18 2.86 -14.83
N ALA A 97 0.81 4.08 -15.23
CA ALA A 97 0.93 4.56 -16.61
C ALA A 97 2.39 4.68 -17.06
N GLN A 98 3.26 5.26 -16.22
CA GLN A 98 4.69 5.43 -16.51
C GLN A 98 5.38 4.09 -16.79
N ASN A 99 4.98 3.02 -16.10
CA ASN A 99 5.57 1.69 -16.22
C ASN A 99 4.79 0.75 -17.16
N GLY A 100 3.73 1.24 -17.82
CA GLY A 100 2.96 0.47 -18.80
C GLY A 100 2.04 -0.61 -18.21
N HIS A 101 1.69 -0.50 -16.92
CA HIS A 101 0.81 -1.44 -16.23
C HIS A 101 -0.66 -1.15 -16.49
N VAL A 102 -1.13 -1.53 -17.67
CA VAL A 102 -2.49 -1.23 -18.16
C VAL A 102 -3.58 -1.74 -17.22
N GLU A 103 -3.48 -2.97 -16.72
CA GLU A 103 -4.53 -3.54 -15.86
C GLU A 103 -4.57 -2.88 -14.47
N ALA A 104 -3.41 -2.48 -13.93
CA ALA A 104 -3.37 -1.67 -12.71
C ALA A 104 -4.01 -0.29 -12.94
N LEU A 105 -3.73 0.33 -14.09
CA LEU A 105 -4.32 1.61 -14.47
C LEU A 105 -5.85 1.51 -14.65
N ARG A 106 -6.36 0.43 -15.26
CA ARG A 106 -7.81 0.19 -15.37
C ARG A 106 -8.46 0.14 -13.99
N LEU A 107 -7.91 -0.69 -13.09
CA LEU A 107 -8.41 -0.79 -11.71
C LEU A 107 -8.43 0.59 -11.02
N LEU A 108 -7.34 1.35 -11.14
CA LEU A 108 -7.24 2.68 -10.53
C LEU A 108 -8.27 3.68 -11.09
N CYS A 109 -8.56 3.62 -12.39
CA CYS A 109 -9.63 4.41 -13.01
C CYS A 109 -11.02 4.01 -12.49
N ASP A 110 -11.28 2.71 -12.33
CA ASP A 110 -12.58 2.22 -11.84
C ASP A 110 -12.81 2.59 -10.36
N VAL A 111 -11.73 2.67 -9.57
CA VAL A 111 -11.82 3.09 -8.17
C VAL A 111 -12.08 4.59 -8.03
N GLY A 112 -11.50 5.41 -8.93
CA GLY A 112 -11.55 6.88 -8.88
C GLY A 112 -12.69 7.54 -9.64
N GLY A 113 -13.42 6.76 -10.45
CA GLY A 113 -14.70 7.15 -11.02
C GLY A 113 -15.86 7.15 -10.03
#